data_AF-A0A1M5N625-F1
#
_entry.id   AF-A0A1M5N625-F1
#
_cell.length_a   1.000
_cell.length_b   1.000
_cell.length_c   1.000
_cell.angle_alpha   90.00
_cell.angle_beta   90.00
_cell.angle_gamma   90.00
#
_symmetry.space_group_name_H-M   'P 1'
#
loop_
_entity.id
_entity.type
_entity.pdbx_description
1 polymer ?
#
loop_
_entity_poly.entity_id
_entity_poly.type
_entity_poly.pdbx_seq_one_letter_code
_entity_poly.pdbx_strand_id
1 'polypeptide(L)'
;MDNRLNELRRKISTLRLEMLDMEASIRDLVNDDRDCTESSLRLMGMRQELTALVREWALLGGGDRLPTIQERLRENHRPLQKRKARPKPQPRPHAKRKVEKRRLVARR
;
A
#
# COMPACT_ATOMS: atom_id res chain seq x y z
N MET A 1 1.55 -7.94 0.62
CA MET A 1 2.84 -7.25 0.80
C MET A 1 3.89 -8.27 0.45
N ASP A 2 4.38 -8.27 -0.78
CA ASP A 2 5.27 -9.33 -1.25
C ASP A 2 6.65 -9.11 -0.64
N ASN A 3 6.90 -9.80 0.47
CA ASN A 3 8.12 -9.66 1.28
C ASN A 3 9.37 -9.82 0.40
N ARG A 4 9.31 -10.71 -0.59
CA ARG A 4 10.36 -10.96 -1.57
C ARG A 4 10.72 -9.73 -2.42
N LEU A 5 9.74 -8.92 -2.82
CA LEU A 5 9.98 -7.73 -3.64
C LEU A 5 10.64 -6.61 -2.83
N ASN A 6 10.28 -6.50 -1.54
CA ASN A 6 10.94 -5.59 -0.61
C ASN A 6 12.37 -6.01 -0.30
N GLU A 7 12.61 -7.31 -0.12
CA GLU A 7 13.96 -7.85 0.09
C GLU A 7 14.85 -7.62 -1.14
N LEU A 8 14.34 -7.80 -2.36
CA LEU A 8 15.08 -7.48 -3.58
C LEU A 8 15.41 -5.99 -3.67
N ARG A 9 14.46 -5.11 -3.33
CA ARG A 9 14.72 -3.66 -3.28
C ARG A 9 15.83 -3.32 -2.29
N ARG A 10 15.81 -3.93 -1.10
CA ARG A 10 16.88 -3.74 -0.09
C ARG A 10 18.23 -4.17 -0.63
N LYS A 11 18.33 -5.39 -1.18
CA LYS A 11 19.58 -5.90 -1.77
C LYS A 11 20.11 -5.00 -2.88
N ILE A 12 19.24 -4.56 -3.80
CA ILE A 12 19.59 -3.63 -4.88
C ILE A 12 20.14 -2.31 -4.31
N SER A 13 19.51 -1.76 -3.28
CA SER A 13 19.99 -0.53 -2.64
C SER A 13 21.33 -0.72 -1.94
N THR A 14 21.51 -1.80 -1.18
CA THR A 14 22.77 -2.11 -0.50
C THR A 14 23.91 -2.28 -1.51
N LEU A 15 23.70 -3.09 -2.55
CA LEU A 15 24.72 -3.35 -3.56
C LEU A 15 25.12 -2.06 -4.31
N ARG A 16 24.17 -1.15 -4.56
CA ARG A 16 24.47 0.17 -5.17
C ARG A 16 25.34 1.03 -4.27
N LEU A 17 25.15 1.00 -2.96
CA LEU A 17 25.99 1.75 -2.02
C LEU A 17 27.41 1.17 -2.02
N GLU A 18 27.55 -0.15 -1.92
CA GLU A 18 28.86 -0.82 -1.99
C GLU A 18 29.59 -0.55 -3.31
N MET A 19 28.85 -0.51 -4.43
CA MET A 19 29.41 -0.12 -5.73
C MET A 19 29.94 1.32 -5.73
N LEU A 20 29.25 2.27 -5.09
CA LEU A 20 29.70 3.66 -5.00
C LEU A 20 30.99 3.78 -4.17
N ASP A 21 31.08 3.05 -3.06
CA ASP A 21 32.29 3.02 -2.22
C ASP A 21 33.48 2.42 -2.97
N MET A 22 33.25 1.37 -3.77
CA MET A 22 34.26 0.79 -4.64
C MET A 22 34.68 1.75 -5.76
N GLU A 23 33.74 2.48 -6.37
CA GLU A 23 34.05 3.51 -7.38
C GLU A 23 34.87 4.66 -6.80
N ALA A 24 34.60 5.07 -5.56
CA ALA A 24 35.42 6.05 -4.85
C ALA A 24 36.84 5.53 -4.64
N SER A 25 36.98 4.28 -4.18
CA SER A 25 38.28 3.63 -3.99
C SER A 25 39.08 3.53 -5.30
N ILE A 26 38.41 3.21 -6.42
CA ILE A 26 39.05 3.19 -7.75
C ILE A 26 39.55 4.58 -8.14
N ARG A 27 38.76 5.64 -7.90
CA ARG A 27 39.22 7.02 -8.17
C ARG A 27 40.45 7.37 -7.35
N ASP A 28 40.50 6.98 -6.08
CA ASP A 28 41.66 7.25 -5.24
C ASP A 28 42.92 6.52 -5.76
N LEU A 29 42.79 5.25 -6.17
CA LEU A 29 43.88 4.50 -6.80
C LEU A 29 44.36 5.15 -8.10
N VAL A 30 43.45 5.62 -8.94
CA VAL A 30 43.78 6.31 -10.20
C VAL A 30 44.46 7.65 -9.93
N ASN A 31 44.00 8.41 -8.93
CA ASN A 31 44.63 9.68 -8.55
C ASN A 31 46.05 9.49 -7.99
N ASP A 32 46.31 8.35 -7.37
CA ASP A 32 47.64 7.97 -6.85
C ASP A 32 48.51 7.23 -7.90
N ASP A 33 48.07 7.15 -9.16
CA ASP A 33 48.74 6.39 -10.24
C ASP A 33 49.03 4.91 -9.89
N ARG A 34 48.14 4.29 -9.10
CA ARG A 34 48.23 2.88 -8.69
C ARG A 34 47.39 1.98 -9.57
N ASP A 35 47.74 0.70 -9.59
CA ASP A 35 46.94 -0.32 -10.29
C ASP A 35 45.55 -0.47 -9.64
N CYS A 36 44.50 -0.30 -10.45
CA CYS A 36 43.10 -0.43 -10.06
C CYS A 36 42.41 -1.65 -10.72
N THR A 37 43.16 -2.54 -11.36
CA THR A 37 42.61 -3.67 -12.14
C THR A 37 41.70 -4.57 -11.31
N GLU A 38 42.14 -4.96 -10.10
CA GLU A 38 41.35 -5.83 -9.21
C GLU A 38 40.05 -5.16 -8.77
N SER A 39 40.12 -3.91 -8.30
CA SER A 39 38.94 -3.15 -7.88
C SER A 39 37.95 -2.95 -9.04
N SER A 40 38.47 -2.74 -10.24
CA SER A 40 37.66 -2.60 -11.46
C SER A 40 36.95 -3.91 -11.83
N LEU A 41 37.65 -5.05 -11.77
CA LEU A 41 37.05 -6.37 -12.00
C LEU A 41 35.95 -6.66 -10.98
N ARG A 42 36.19 -6.34 -9.71
CA ARG A 42 35.18 -6.49 -8.64
C ARG A 42 33.95 -5.62 -8.90
N LEU A 43 34.14 -4.36 -9.32
CA LEU A 43 33.05 -3.47 -9.71
C LEU A 43 32.23 -4.04 -10.88
N MET A 44 32.89 -4.64 -11.88
CA MET A 44 32.18 -5.30 -12.98
C MET A 44 31.37 -6.51 -12.50
N GLY A 45 31.89 -7.30 -11.56
CA GLY A 45 31.16 -8.40 -10.93
C GLY A 45 29.90 -7.92 -10.21
N MET A 46 30.01 -6.85 -9.40
CA MET A 46 28.86 -6.25 -8.72
C MET A 46 27.82 -5.70 -9.73
N ARG A 47 28.25 -5.14 -10.86
CA ARG A 47 27.34 -4.69 -11.94
C ARG A 47 26.58 -5.86 -12.58
N GLN A 48 27.20 -7.03 -12.73
CA GLN A 48 26.52 -8.23 -13.21
C GLN A 48 25.47 -8.71 -12.20
N GLU A 49 25.82 -8.76 -10.91
CA GLU A 49 24.89 -9.12 -9.84
C GLU A 49 23.69 -8.16 -9.76
N LEU A 50 23.95 -6.86 -9.82
CA LEU A 50 22.90 -5.83 -9.84
C LEU A 50 21.95 -6.04 -11.02
N THR A 51 22.48 -6.35 -12.19
CA THR A 51 21.67 -6.63 -13.38
C THR A 51 20.80 -7.87 -13.20
N ALA A 52 21.33 -8.92 -12.56
CA ALA A 52 20.55 -10.13 -12.24
C ALA A 52 19.42 -9.83 -11.24
N LEU A 53 19.70 -9.08 -10.16
CA LEU A 53 18.69 -8.69 -9.18
C LEU A 53 17.59 -7.81 -9.78
N VAL A 54 17.95 -6.87 -10.67
CA VAL A 54 16.97 -6.03 -11.37
C VAL A 54 16.08 -6.85 -12.30
N ARG A 55 16.63 -7.87 -12.97
CA ARG A 55 15.84 -8.81 -13.79
C ARG A 55 14.86 -9.61 -12.94
N GLU A 56 15.31 -10.15 -11.80
CA GLU A 56 14.42 -10.87 -10.87
C GLU A 56 13.31 -9.95 -10.33
N TRP A 57 13.67 -8.73 -9.97
CA TRP A 57 12.72 -7.72 -9.51
C TRP A 57 11.69 -7.36 -10.58
N ALA A 58 12.11 -7.22 -11.84
CA ALA A 58 11.21 -6.96 -12.97
C ALA A 58 10.26 -8.15 -13.23
N LEU A 59 10.75 -9.39 -13.18
CA LEU A 59 9.94 -10.60 -13.34
C LEU A 59 8.88 -10.76 -12.25
N LEU A 60 9.14 -10.25 -11.05
CA LEU A 60 8.20 -10.26 -9.92
C LEU A 60 7.20 -9.08 -9.95
N GLY A 61 7.10 -8.36 -11.07
CA GLY A 61 6.17 -7.23 -11.23
C GLY A 61 6.63 -5.96 -10.54
N GLY A 62 7.92 -5.84 -10.19
CA GLY A 62 8.47 -4.64 -9.59
C GLY A 62 8.39 -3.40 -10.47
N GLY A 63 8.40 -3.61 -11.79
CA GLY A 63 8.23 -2.58 -12.80
C GLY A 63 6.78 -2.31 -13.21
N ASP A 64 5.81 -3.11 -12.73
CA ASP A 64 4.41 -2.89 -13.07
C ASP A 64 3.91 -1.59 -12.41
N ARG A 65 3.05 -0.87 -13.14
CA ARG A 65 2.44 0.36 -12.63
C ARG A 65 1.68 0.03 -11.36
N LEU A 66 2.21 0.48 -10.21
CA LEU A 66 1.48 0.39 -8.96
C LEU A 66 0.16 1.18 -9.10
N PRO A 67 -0.97 0.59 -8.65
CA PRO A 67 -2.23 1.31 -8.65
C PRO A 67 -2.08 2.58 -7.82
N THR A 68 -2.54 3.69 -8.40
CA THR A 68 -2.58 4.99 -7.74
C THR A 68 -3.38 4.91 -6.45
N ILE A 69 -3.17 5.85 -5.52
CA ILE A 69 -3.89 5.90 -4.25
C ILE A 69 -5.42 5.84 -4.48
N GLN A 70 -5.91 6.49 -5.55
CA GLN A 70 -7.32 6.47 -5.96
C GLN A 70 -7.77 5.07 -6.42
N GLU A 71 -6.98 4.36 -7.23
CA GLU A 71 -7.26 2.99 -7.67
C GLU A 71 -7.27 2.03 -6.48
N ARG A 72 -6.29 2.14 -5.56
CA ARG A 72 -6.23 1.36 -4.32
C ARG A 72 -7.43 1.61 -3.42
N LEU A 73 -7.85 2.86 -3.25
CA LEU A 73 -9.03 3.22 -2.46
C LEU A 73 -10.31 2.65 -3.10
N ARG A 74 -10.47 2.74 -4.42
CA ARG A 74 -11.64 2.19 -5.13
C ARG A 74 -11.74 0.67 -4.99
N GLU A 75 -10.62 -0.04 -5.07
CA GLU A 75 -10.59 -1.50 -4.97
C GLU A 75 -10.89 -2.00 -3.54
N ASN A 76 -10.41 -1.29 -2.52
CA ASN A 76 -10.77 -1.57 -1.12
C ASN A 76 -12.20 -1.14 -0.78
N HIS A 77 -12.72 -0.10 -1.43
CA HIS A 77 -14.12 0.30 -1.36
C HIS A 77 -14.99 -0.48 -2.36
N ARG A 78 -14.85 -1.81 -2.46
CA ARG A 78 -15.99 -2.61 -2.93
C ARG A 78 -17.18 -2.17 -2.08
N PRO A 79 -18.25 -1.60 -2.65
CA PRO A 79 -19.39 -1.26 -1.84
C PRO A 79 -19.84 -2.57 -1.21
N LEU A 80 -19.78 -2.65 0.12
CA LEU A 80 -20.63 -3.58 0.87
C LEU A 80 -21.98 -3.41 0.19
N GLN A 81 -22.44 -4.42 -0.56
CA GLN A 81 -23.75 -4.39 -1.19
C GLN A 81 -24.67 -3.92 -0.08
N LYS A 82 -25.14 -2.67 -0.15
CA LYS A 82 -26.03 -2.11 0.86
C LYS A 82 -27.20 -3.05 0.81
N ARG A 83 -27.28 -3.99 1.76
CA ARG A 83 -28.44 -4.85 1.93
C ARG A 83 -29.60 -3.87 1.94
N LYS A 84 -30.44 -3.90 0.91
CA LYS A 84 -31.58 -2.98 0.78
C LYS A 84 -32.25 -2.98 2.15
N ALA A 85 -32.20 -1.85 2.85
CA ALA A 85 -32.77 -1.74 4.17
C ALA A 85 -34.24 -2.13 4.03
N ARG A 86 -34.67 -3.19 4.74
CA ARG A 86 -36.09 -3.53 4.81
C ARG A 86 -36.84 -2.27 5.24
N PRO A 87 -37.96 -1.93 4.60
CA PRO A 87 -38.76 -0.77 5.01
C PRO A 87 -39.18 -0.96 6.47
N LYS A 88 -38.94 0.07 7.30
CA LYS A 88 -39.34 0.09 8.71
C LYS A 88 -40.86 -0.03 8.81
N PRO A 89 -41.41 -0.83 9.74
CA PRO A 89 -42.86 -0.90 9.94
C PRO A 89 -43.40 0.44 10.45
N GLN A 90 -44.51 0.88 9.85
CA GLN A 90 -45.20 2.13 10.17
C GLN A 90 -45.65 2.15 11.65
N PRO A 91 -45.55 3.29 12.36
CA PRO A 91 -46.11 3.41 13.70
C PRO A 91 -47.65 3.37 13.62
N ARG A 92 -48.26 2.48 14.39
CA ARG A 92 -49.71 2.30 14.51
C ARG A 92 -50.34 3.58 15.07
N PRO A 93 -51.49 4.06 14.54
CA PRO A 93 -52.13 5.25 15.07
C PRO A 93 -52.65 4.99 16.49
N HIS A 94 -52.10 5.71 17.47
CA HIS A 94 -52.60 5.70 18.85
C HIS A 94 -53.97 6.37 18.88
N ALA A 95 -55.01 5.57 19.12
CA ALA A 95 -56.38 6.05 19.29
C ALA A 95 -56.45 7.06 20.45
N LYS A 96 -56.86 8.29 20.14
CA LYS A 96 -57.15 9.32 21.14
C LYS A 96 -58.33 8.85 22.00
N ARG A 97 -58.06 8.45 23.25
CA ARG A 97 -59.10 8.20 24.26
C ARG A 97 -59.84 9.52 24.53
N LYS A 98 -61.06 9.65 23.99
CA LYS A 98 -62.04 10.67 24.39
C LYS A 98 -62.41 10.40 25.86
N VAL A 99 -61.93 11.22 26.78
CA VAL A 99 -62.44 11.22 28.16
C VAL A 99 -63.72 12.04 28.16
N GLU A 100 -64.86 11.36 28.15
CA GLU A 100 -66.18 11.95 28.23
C GLU A 100 -66.44 12.43 29.67
N LYS A 101 -66.57 13.75 29.85
CA LYS A 101 -66.90 14.36 31.14
C LYS A 101 -68.33 13.97 31.51
N ARG A 102 -68.50 13.11 32.52
CA ARG A 102 -69.80 12.82 33.13
C ARG A 102 -70.35 14.10 33.79
N ARG A 103 -71.49 14.59 33.30
CA ARG A 103 -72.31 15.62 33.98
C ARG A 103 -72.95 15.00 35.22
N LEU A 104 -72.72 15.60 36.39
CA LEU A 104 -73.48 15.36 37.60
C LEU A 104 -74.89 15.92 37.41
N VAL A 105 -75.90 15.05 37.42
CA VAL A 105 -77.31 15.43 37.41
C VAL A 105 -77.75 15.56 38.86
N ALA A 106 -78.16 16.77 39.26
CA ALA A 106 -78.91 17.00 40.48
C ALA A 106 -80.36 16.55 40.28
N ARG A 107 -80.82 15.64 41.14
CA ARG A 107 -82.22 15.32 41.50
C ARG A 107 -82.14 14.96 42.98
N ARG A 108 -82.92 15.51 43.91
CA ARG A 108 -84.21 16.19 43.90
C ARG A 108 -84.31 17.01 45.18
#